data_AF-A0A2E6YA98-F1
#
_entry.id   AF-A0A2E6YA98-F1
#
_cell.length_a   1.000
_cell.length_b   1.000
_cell.length_c   1.000
_cell.angle_alpha   90.00
_cell.angle_beta   90.00
_cell.angle_gamma   90.00
#
_symmetry.space_group_name_H-M   'P 1'
#
loop_
_entity.id
_entity.type
_entity.pdbx_description
1 polymer ?
#
loop_
_entity_poly.entity_id
_entity_poly.type
_entity_poly.pdbx_seq_one_letter_code
_entity_poly.pdbx_strand_id
1 'polypeptide(L)'
;MKGDLGPGLDIFGRGFSDLPDKARGIEPYRYHLVLENNLERDAWTEKLADPLLAGVYPIFAGGEGLEDYFDPAGFSRIDITRPRAAVEAVREILESDPVARPEVQAAMLENRRRLMREHQLFPVLAREILARRKDTDLVEPLPVPEAILPSPRRRRARVAQFLRPLRIAADTLVLSLSERG
;
A
#
# COMPACT_ATOMS: atom_id res chain seq x y z
N MET A 1 15.89 -18.67 -1.61
CA MET A 1 15.93 -17.27 -1.10
C MET A 1 16.22 -17.21 0.40
N LYS A 2 15.31 -17.59 1.32
CA LYS A 2 15.58 -17.52 2.78
C LYS A 2 16.81 -18.34 3.23
N GLY A 3 16.90 -19.60 2.79
CA GLY A 3 18.05 -20.46 3.13
C GLY A 3 19.37 -20.01 2.53
N ASP A 4 19.31 -19.27 1.42
CA ASP A 4 20.51 -18.87 0.66
C ASP A 4 21.04 -17.50 1.13
N LEU A 5 20.16 -16.54 1.40
CA LEU A 5 20.55 -15.20 1.88
C LEU A 5 20.97 -15.20 3.36
N GLY A 6 20.58 -16.22 4.12
CA GLY A 6 21.09 -16.48 5.47
C GLY A 6 20.95 -15.28 6.43
N PRO A 7 22.01 -14.90 7.16
CA PRO A 7 21.98 -13.82 8.16
C PRO A 7 21.87 -12.41 7.54
N GLY A 8 21.95 -12.27 6.22
CA GLY A 8 21.81 -10.98 5.54
C GLY A 8 20.35 -10.57 5.26
N LEU A 9 19.38 -11.37 5.72
CA LEU A 9 17.95 -11.14 5.50
C LEU A 9 17.18 -11.21 6.82
N ASP A 10 16.64 -10.07 7.24
CA ASP A 10 15.65 -10.00 8.31
C ASP A 10 14.25 -10.10 7.74
N ILE A 11 13.40 -10.92 8.36
CA ILE A 11 12.01 -11.16 7.93
C ILE A 11 11.09 -10.83 9.10
N PHE A 12 10.15 -9.92 8.85
CA PHE A 12 9.14 -9.50 9.81
C PHE A 12 7.74 -9.94 9.38
N GLY A 13 6.83 -10.05 10.34
CA GLY A 13 5.43 -10.39 10.14
C GLY A 13 5.05 -11.78 10.66
N ARG A 14 3.80 -12.17 10.39
CA ARG A 14 3.20 -13.40 10.92
C ARG A 14 4.04 -14.63 10.58
N GLY A 15 4.38 -15.42 11.59
CA GLY A 15 5.24 -16.61 11.45
C GLY A 15 6.74 -16.33 11.51
N PHE A 16 7.13 -15.06 11.72
CA PHE A 16 8.50 -14.62 11.96
C PHE A 16 8.51 -13.68 13.18
N SER A 17 9.20 -12.55 13.09
CA SER A 17 9.22 -11.52 14.13
C SER A 17 8.02 -10.59 13.98
N ASP A 18 7.13 -10.60 14.96
CA ASP A 18 6.01 -9.65 15.01
C ASP A 18 6.54 -8.23 15.13
N LEU A 19 5.92 -7.33 14.37
CA LEU A 19 6.32 -5.93 14.29
C LEU A 19 5.08 -5.05 14.43
N PRO A 20 4.93 -4.32 15.55
CA PRO A 20 3.74 -3.51 15.80
C PRO A 20 3.66 -2.26 14.92
N ASP A 21 4.81 -1.78 14.43
CA ASP A 21 4.93 -0.63 13.56
C ASP A 21 5.83 -0.99 12.38
N LYS A 22 5.27 -0.96 11.17
CA LYS A 22 5.95 -1.36 9.95
C LYS A 22 7.20 -0.52 9.69
N ALA A 23 7.20 0.77 10.05
CA ALA A 23 8.33 1.66 9.83
C ALA A 23 9.61 1.15 10.52
N ARG A 24 9.48 0.54 11.70
CA ARG A 24 10.61 -0.02 12.47
C ARG A 24 11.32 -1.18 11.77
N GLY A 25 10.63 -1.86 10.84
CA GLY A 25 11.19 -2.94 10.03
C GLY A 25 11.72 -2.48 8.68
N ILE A 26 11.69 -1.17 8.41
CA ILE A 26 12.10 -0.58 7.13
C ILE A 26 13.20 0.46 7.34
N GLU A 27 12.95 1.48 8.17
CA GLU A 27 13.86 2.62 8.36
C GLU A 27 15.32 2.27 8.72
N PRO A 28 15.61 1.20 9.50
CA PRO A 28 16.99 0.84 9.82
C PRO A 28 17.79 0.23 8.66
N TYR A 29 17.13 -0.09 7.53
CA TYR A 29 17.73 -0.85 6.43
C TYR A 29 18.08 0.05 5.24
N ARG A 30 19.17 -0.28 4.54
CA ARG A 30 19.53 0.37 3.26
C ARG A 30 18.73 -0.17 2.07
N TYR A 31 18.31 -1.43 2.16
CA TYR A 31 17.65 -2.18 1.11
C TYR A 31 16.36 -2.81 1.63
N HIS A 32 15.31 -2.84 0.81
CA HIS A 32 14.06 -3.54 1.10
C HIS A 32 13.67 -4.44 -0.06
N LEU A 33 13.47 -5.73 0.22
CA LEU A 33 13.02 -6.69 -0.79
C LEU A 33 11.51 -6.56 -0.98
N VAL A 34 11.09 -6.06 -2.14
CA VAL A 34 9.70 -5.84 -2.49
C VAL A 34 9.22 -6.97 -3.39
N LEU A 35 8.33 -7.82 -2.88
CA LEU A 35 7.74 -8.93 -3.62
C LEU A 35 6.24 -8.69 -3.79
N GLU A 36 5.82 -8.37 -5.01
CA GLU A 36 4.41 -8.26 -5.34
C GLU A 36 3.78 -9.64 -5.54
N ASN A 37 2.47 -9.71 -5.30
CA ASN A 37 1.72 -10.97 -5.41
C ASN A 37 1.45 -11.39 -6.86
N ASN A 38 1.61 -10.48 -7.82
CA ASN A 38 1.43 -10.72 -9.24
C ASN A 38 2.50 -9.94 -10.05
N LEU A 39 2.61 -10.28 -11.33
CA LEU A 39 3.54 -9.65 -12.27
C LEU A 39 2.79 -8.84 -13.35
N GLU A 40 1.57 -8.38 -13.04
CA GLU A 40 0.77 -7.60 -13.97
C GLU A 40 1.35 -6.18 -14.11
N ARG A 41 1.37 -5.66 -15.34
CA ARG A 41 1.82 -4.30 -15.64
C ARG A 41 1.10 -3.30 -14.73
N ASP A 42 1.86 -2.34 -14.22
CA ASP A 42 1.41 -1.24 -13.34
C ASP A 42 0.90 -1.68 -11.94
N ALA A 43 0.94 -2.98 -11.60
CA ALA A 43 0.40 -3.52 -10.36
C ALA A 43 1.39 -3.45 -9.17
N TRP A 44 1.89 -2.26 -8.86
CA TRP A 44 2.68 -2.01 -7.64
C TRP A 44 1.79 -1.53 -6.48
N THR A 45 2.17 -1.85 -5.25
CA THR A 45 1.32 -1.67 -4.06
C THR A 45 2.06 -0.97 -2.90
N GLU A 46 1.50 -1.04 -1.68
CA GLU A 46 2.13 -0.54 -0.46
C GLU A 46 3.50 -1.17 -0.18
N LYS A 47 3.74 -2.39 -0.70
CA LYS A 47 5.03 -3.07 -0.54
C LYS A 47 6.16 -2.28 -1.17
N LEU A 48 5.89 -1.60 -2.29
CA LEU A 48 6.84 -0.67 -2.91
C LEU A 48 6.74 0.74 -2.31
N ALA A 49 5.53 1.22 -2.03
CA ALA A 49 5.34 2.59 -1.54
C ALA A 49 6.05 2.84 -0.20
N ASP A 50 6.01 1.87 0.73
CA ASP A 50 6.58 2.03 2.07
C ASP A 50 8.10 2.24 2.09
N PRO A 51 8.94 1.42 1.41
CA PRO A 51 10.38 1.69 1.35
C PRO A 51 10.71 2.99 0.61
N LEU A 52 9.96 3.35 -0.44
CA LEU A 52 10.12 4.65 -1.10
C LEU A 52 9.83 5.82 -0.15
N LEU A 53 8.77 5.75 0.66
CA LEU A 53 8.46 6.74 1.69
C LEU A 53 9.53 6.81 2.78
N ALA A 54 10.09 5.66 3.17
CA ALA A 54 11.16 5.58 4.16
C ALA A 54 12.52 6.06 3.63
N GLY A 55 12.68 6.19 2.30
CA GLY A 55 13.97 6.51 1.68
C GLY A 55 14.92 5.31 1.64
N VAL A 56 14.37 4.10 1.60
CA VAL A 56 15.10 2.82 1.55
C VAL A 56 15.07 2.31 0.11
N TYR A 57 16.20 1.76 -0.36
CA TYR A 57 16.34 1.33 -1.75
C TYR A 57 15.55 0.04 -2.03
N PRO A 58 14.57 0.05 -2.96
CA PRO A 58 13.79 -1.13 -3.27
C PRO A 58 14.55 -2.11 -4.18
N ILE A 59 14.53 -3.38 -3.82
CA ILE A 59 14.84 -4.51 -4.72
C ILE A 59 13.51 -5.15 -5.09
N PHE A 60 13.03 -4.86 -6.29
CA PHE A 60 11.65 -5.05 -6.72
C PHE A 60 11.45 -6.29 -7.59
N ALA A 61 10.47 -7.10 -7.21
CA ALA A 61 9.89 -8.17 -8.02
C ALA A 61 8.38 -7.92 -8.15
N GLY A 62 7.96 -7.51 -9.35
CA GLY A 62 6.57 -7.23 -9.69
C GLY A 62 6.43 -7.02 -11.19
N GLY A 63 5.28 -6.51 -11.62
CA GLY A 63 5.02 -6.29 -13.04
C GLY A 63 5.82 -5.15 -13.68
N GLU A 64 5.79 -5.10 -15.00
CA GLU A 64 6.45 -4.07 -15.81
C GLU A 64 5.80 -2.68 -15.64
N GLY A 65 6.43 -1.64 -16.19
CA GLY A 65 5.87 -0.27 -16.24
C GLY A 65 6.25 0.60 -15.05
N LEU A 66 7.07 0.11 -14.13
CA LEU A 66 7.43 0.87 -12.93
C LEU A 66 8.22 2.15 -13.27
N GLU A 67 8.96 2.10 -14.38
CA GLU A 67 9.77 3.17 -14.94
C GLU A 67 8.93 4.35 -15.44
N ASP A 68 7.62 4.14 -15.70
CA ASP A 68 6.67 5.19 -16.04
C ASP A 68 6.29 6.03 -14.80
N TYR A 69 6.46 5.48 -13.60
CA TYR A 69 6.15 6.14 -12.34
C TYR A 69 7.39 6.69 -11.64
N PHE A 70 8.51 5.99 -11.70
CA PHE A 70 9.70 6.25 -10.89
C PHE A 70 10.98 6.22 -11.74
N ASP A 71 11.98 6.98 -11.32
CA ASP A 71 13.32 6.95 -11.88
C ASP A 71 13.94 5.55 -11.68
N PRO A 72 14.33 4.85 -12.76
CA PRO A 72 14.87 3.50 -12.71
C PRO A 72 16.22 3.40 -12.00
N ALA A 73 16.96 4.50 -11.80
CA ALA A 73 18.19 4.47 -11.02
C ALA A 73 17.92 4.25 -9.52
N GLY A 74 16.73 4.57 -9.04
CA GLY A 74 16.35 4.53 -7.62
C GLY A 74 15.80 3.18 -7.12
N PHE A 75 15.78 2.14 -7.96
CA PHE A 75 15.41 0.78 -7.57
C PHE A 75 16.12 -0.25 -8.47
N SER A 76 16.19 -1.50 -8.04
CA SER A 76 16.67 -2.61 -8.86
C SER A 76 15.57 -3.65 -9.06
N ARG A 77 15.54 -4.31 -10.22
CA ARG A 77 14.56 -5.37 -10.51
C ARG A 77 15.19 -6.75 -10.36
N ILE A 78 14.39 -7.70 -9.91
CA ILE A 78 14.76 -9.13 -9.90
C ILE A 78 13.63 -9.98 -10.49
N ASP A 79 13.99 -11.12 -11.08
CA ASP A 79 13.05 -12.09 -11.65
C ASP A 79 12.85 -13.28 -10.70
N ILE A 80 11.77 -13.26 -9.94
CA ILE A 80 11.43 -14.33 -8.99
C ILE A 80 10.93 -15.62 -9.65
N THR A 81 10.63 -15.61 -10.96
CA THR A 81 10.26 -16.84 -11.69
C THR A 81 11.45 -17.79 -11.85
N ARG A 82 12.66 -17.28 -11.61
CA ARG A 82 13.92 -18.04 -11.59
C ARG A 82 14.58 -17.91 -10.21
N PRO A 83 14.16 -18.66 -9.18
CA PRO A 83 14.53 -18.40 -7.78
C PRO A 83 16.03 -18.37 -7.49
N ARG A 84 16.84 -19.23 -8.16
CA ARG A 84 18.30 -19.22 -8.00
C ARG A 84 18.91 -17.94 -8.57
N ALA A 85 18.51 -17.57 -9.79
CA ALA A 85 18.98 -16.34 -10.43
C ALA A 85 18.54 -15.10 -9.65
N ALA A 86 17.33 -15.11 -9.08
CA ALA A 86 16.86 -14.02 -8.21
C ALA A 86 17.76 -13.82 -6.99
N VAL A 87 18.19 -14.92 -6.34
CA VAL A 87 19.10 -14.85 -5.20
C VAL A 87 20.45 -14.27 -5.61
N GLU A 88 21.03 -14.74 -6.71
CA GLU A 88 22.31 -14.22 -7.20
C GLU A 88 22.22 -12.73 -7.57
N ALA A 89 21.15 -12.32 -8.24
CA ALA A 89 20.90 -10.90 -8.53
C ALA A 89 20.81 -10.05 -7.26
N VAL A 90 20.15 -10.54 -6.21
CA VAL A 90 20.13 -9.84 -4.91
C VAL A 90 21.55 -9.72 -4.32
N ARG A 91 22.37 -10.78 -4.38
CA ARG A 91 23.75 -10.73 -3.90
C ARG A 91 24.57 -9.69 -4.68
N GLU A 92 24.49 -9.71 -6.00
CA GLU A 92 25.20 -8.76 -6.87
C GLU A 92 24.79 -7.30 -6.58
N ILE A 93 23.50 -7.05 -6.32
CA ILE A 93 23.01 -5.72 -5.93
C ILE A 93 23.62 -5.31 -4.59
N LEU A 94 23.64 -6.20 -3.59
CA LEU A 94 24.18 -5.91 -2.26
C LEU A 94 25.71 -5.69 -2.31
N GLU A 95 26.42 -6.44 -3.14
CA GLU A 95 27.87 -6.33 -3.32
C GLU A 95 28.27 -5.05 -4.09
N SER A 96 27.51 -4.69 -5.12
CA SER A 96 27.76 -3.47 -5.91
C SER A 96 27.33 -2.17 -5.21
N ASP A 97 26.58 -2.29 -4.11
CA ASP A 97 26.08 -1.22 -3.23
C ASP A 97 25.64 0.04 -4.00
N PRO A 98 24.61 -0.04 -4.87
CA PRO A 98 24.20 1.07 -5.71
C PRO A 98 23.86 2.34 -4.91
N VAL A 99 23.37 2.19 -3.68
CA VAL A 99 23.02 3.30 -2.79
C VAL A 99 24.23 4.17 -2.42
N ALA A 100 25.46 3.65 -2.51
CA ALA A 100 26.67 4.44 -2.27
C ALA A 100 26.89 5.51 -3.36
N ARG A 101 26.27 5.37 -4.54
CA ARG A 101 26.42 6.30 -5.66
C ARG A 101 25.51 7.53 -5.50
N PRO A 102 26.04 8.77 -5.59
CA PRO A 102 25.24 9.98 -5.41
C PRO A 102 24.04 10.10 -6.35
N GLU A 103 24.18 9.68 -7.60
CA GLU A 103 23.11 9.69 -8.59
C GLU A 103 21.94 8.76 -8.22
N VAL A 104 22.23 7.63 -7.55
CA VAL A 104 21.20 6.72 -7.05
C VAL A 104 20.47 7.34 -5.86
N GLN A 105 21.20 8.00 -4.95
CA GLN A 105 20.58 8.72 -3.82
C GLN A 105 19.67 9.85 -4.30
N ALA A 106 20.07 10.56 -5.34
CA ALA A 106 19.24 11.58 -5.98
C ALA A 106 17.97 10.97 -6.58
N ALA A 107 18.08 9.84 -7.28
CA ALA A 107 16.93 9.11 -7.82
C ALA A 107 15.99 8.58 -6.72
N MET A 108 16.52 8.10 -5.60
CA MET A 108 15.71 7.69 -4.44
C MET A 108 14.91 8.86 -3.86
N LEU A 109 15.56 10.03 -3.71
CA LEU A 109 14.88 11.24 -3.23
C LEU A 109 13.79 11.70 -4.20
N GLU A 110 14.07 11.64 -5.50
CA GLU A 110 13.11 11.95 -6.55
C GLU A 110 11.94 10.96 -6.56
N ASN A 111 12.19 9.67 -6.40
CA ASN A 111 11.13 8.66 -6.33
C ASN A 111 10.22 8.86 -5.13
N ARG A 112 10.79 9.20 -3.96
CA ARG A 112 10.02 9.61 -2.79
C ARG A 112 9.18 10.85 -3.09
N ARG A 113 9.72 11.84 -3.80
CA ARG A 113 8.99 13.05 -4.22
C ARG A 113 7.82 12.69 -5.14
N ARG A 114 8.05 11.91 -6.19
CA ARG A 114 7.02 11.46 -7.15
C ARG A 114 5.91 10.69 -6.47
N LEU A 115 6.26 9.75 -5.58
CA LEU A 115 5.27 9.04 -4.77
C LEU A 115 4.39 10.05 -4.02
N MET A 116 4.98 10.91 -3.20
CA MET A 116 4.21 11.84 -2.35
C MET A 116 3.44 12.91 -3.13
N ARG A 117 3.95 13.36 -4.28
CA ARG A 117 3.44 14.55 -4.99
C ARG A 117 2.73 14.27 -6.30
N GLU A 118 2.77 13.04 -6.81
CA GLU A 118 2.22 12.72 -8.14
C GLU A 118 1.35 11.47 -8.09
N HIS A 119 1.80 10.43 -7.39
CA HIS A 119 1.17 9.10 -7.45
C HIS A 119 0.33 8.76 -6.21
N GLN A 120 0.44 9.56 -5.14
CA GLN A 120 -0.47 9.45 -3.99
C GLN A 120 -1.89 9.90 -4.33
N LEU A 121 -2.86 9.37 -3.58
CA LEU A 121 -4.29 9.61 -3.83
C LEU A 121 -4.64 11.10 -3.86
N PHE A 122 -4.17 11.89 -2.89
CA PHE A 122 -4.52 13.30 -2.80
C PHE A 122 -3.97 14.15 -3.95
N PRO A 123 -2.68 14.05 -4.34
CA PRO A 123 -2.19 14.72 -5.54
C PRO A 123 -2.94 14.34 -6.82
N VAL A 124 -3.24 13.05 -7.01
CA VAL A 124 -4.02 12.58 -8.16
C VAL A 124 -5.40 13.24 -8.15
N LEU A 125 -6.12 13.18 -7.03
CA LEU A 125 -7.44 13.82 -6.91
C LEU A 125 -7.36 15.33 -7.18
N ALA A 126 -6.39 16.03 -6.59
CA ALA A 126 -6.21 17.46 -6.81
C ALA A 126 -5.98 17.78 -8.29
N ARG A 127 -5.09 17.04 -8.97
CA ARG A 127 -4.83 17.18 -10.40
C ARG A 127 -6.09 16.94 -11.22
N GLU A 128 -6.80 15.85 -10.97
CA GLU A 128 -7.99 15.48 -11.74
C GLU A 128 -9.16 16.46 -11.52
N ILE A 129 -9.32 16.99 -10.30
CA ILE A 129 -10.33 18.02 -9.96
C ILE A 129 -9.99 19.32 -10.70
N LEU A 130 -8.75 19.80 -10.58
CA LEU A 130 -8.33 21.05 -11.21
C LEU A 130 -8.40 20.97 -12.74
N ALA A 131 -8.04 19.83 -13.34
CA ALA A 131 -8.11 19.62 -14.78
C ALA A 131 -9.54 19.59 -15.36
N ARG A 132 -10.54 19.19 -14.55
CA ARG A 132 -11.96 19.16 -14.96
C ARG A 132 -12.75 20.37 -14.50
N ARG A 133 -12.13 21.27 -13.73
CA ARG A 133 -12.77 22.47 -13.22
C ARG A 133 -13.08 23.41 -14.38
N LYS A 134 -14.34 23.79 -14.53
CA LYS A 134 -14.72 24.96 -15.33
C LYS A 134 -14.63 26.18 -14.41
N ASP A 135 -14.18 27.32 -14.92
CA ASP A 135 -14.00 28.57 -14.13
C ASP A 135 -15.29 29.03 -13.40
N THR A 136 -16.44 28.47 -13.76
CA THR A 136 -17.77 28.86 -13.28
C THR A 136 -18.24 28.17 -11.99
N ASP A 137 -17.52 27.17 -11.45
CA ASP A 137 -17.97 26.35 -10.30
C ASP A 137 -17.30 26.71 -8.96
N LEU A 138 -16.84 27.95 -8.80
CA LEU A 138 -16.36 28.44 -7.51
C LEU A 138 -17.53 28.70 -6.56
N VAL A 139 -17.93 27.67 -5.82
CA VAL A 139 -18.60 27.89 -4.54
C VAL A 139 -17.57 28.53 -3.62
N GLU A 140 -17.89 29.70 -3.06
CA GLU A 140 -17.00 30.34 -2.09
C GLU A 140 -16.68 29.34 -0.96
N PRO A 141 -15.41 29.25 -0.52
CA PRO A 141 -15.08 28.45 0.65
C PRO A 141 -16.00 28.85 1.79
N LEU A 142 -16.58 27.86 2.47
CA LEU A 142 -17.41 28.17 3.63
C LEU A 142 -16.58 29.03 4.60
N PRO A 143 -17.12 30.17 5.07
CA PRO A 143 -16.38 31.08 5.94
C PRO A 143 -16.01 30.44 7.29
N VAL A 144 -16.65 29.31 7.62
CA VAL A 144 -16.39 28.49 8.79
C VAL A 144 -16.48 27.02 8.39
N PRO A 145 -15.60 26.14 8.89
CA PRO A 145 -15.71 24.70 8.67
C PRO A 145 -17.07 24.20 9.19
N GLU A 146 -17.93 23.72 8.31
CA GLU A 146 -19.18 23.10 8.72
C GLU A 146 -18.90 21.65 9.13
N ALA A 147 -19.22 21.31 10.39
CA ALA A 147 -19.10 19.94 10.86
C ALA A 147 -20.13 19.06 10.11
N ILE A 148 -19.64 18.19 9.22
CA ILE A 148 -20.48 17.18 8.57
C ILE A 148 -20.85 16.13 9.61
N LEU A 149 -21.96 16.36 10.30
CA LEU A 149 -22.51 15.38 11.23
C LEU A 149 -23.14 14.23 10.45
N PRO A 150 -22.92 12.97 10.85
CA PRO A 150 -23.57 11.84 10.21
C PRO A 150 -25.09 12.02 10.28
N SER A 151 -25.77 11.85 9.14
CA SER A 151 -27.20 12.12 9.03
C SER A 151 -28.01 11.43 10.15
N PRO A 152 -29.06 12.07 10.70
CA PRO A 152 -29.89 11.48 11.77
C PRO A 152 -30.52 10.14 11.37
N ARG A 153 -30.59 9.81 10.07
CA ARG A 153 -31.02 8.51 9.55
C ARG A 153 -30.17 7.34 10.11
N ARG A 154 -28.90 7.56 10.45
CA ARG A 154 -28.05 6.51 11.07
C ARG A 154 -28.42 6.19 12.53
N ARG A 155 -29.13 7.07 13.25
CA ARG A 155 -29.64 6.74 14.61
C ARG A 155 -30.77 5.72 14.57
N ARG A 156 -31.70 5.83 13.60
CA ARG A 156 -32.81 4.87 13.43
C ARG A 156 -32.30 3.48 13.04
N ALA A 157 -31.25 3.39 12.23
CA ALA A 157 -30.62 2.13 11.84
C ALA A 157 -30.01 1.37 13.06
N ARG A 158 -29.44 2.08 14.04
CA ARG A 158 -28.94 1.45 15.27
C ARG A 158 -30.07 0.89 16.14
N VAL A 159 -31.19 1.59 16.28
CA VAL A 159 -32.36 1.09 17.03
C VAL A 159 -32.94 -0.16 16.36
N ALA A 160 -33.05 -0.17 15.03
CA ALA A 160 -33.49 -1.35 14.28
C ALA A 160 -32.51 -2.54 14.41
N GLN A 161 -31.20 -2.29 14.53
CA GLN A 161 -30.20 -3.33 14.80
C GLN A 161 -30.35 -3.95 16.19
N PHE A 162 -30.76 -3.21 17.21
CA PHE A 162 -31.04 -3.76 18.56
C PHE A 162 -32.23 -4.71 18.58
N LEU A 163 -33.21 -4.55 17.69
CA LEU A 163 -34.39 -5.42 17.58
C LEU A 163 -34.18 -6.63 16.65
N ARG A 164 -33.05 -6.67 15.94
CA ARG A 164 -32.69 -7.75 15.00
C ARG A 164 -32.65 -9.16 15.64
N PRO A 165 -32.17 -9.35 16.89
CA PRO A 165 -32.18 -10.66 17.54
C PRO A 165 -33.61 -11.16 17.81
N LEU A 166 -34.52 -10.26 18.20
CA LEU A 166 -35.92 -10.59 18.47
C LEU A 166 -36.67 -11.01 17.21
N ARG A 167 -36.36 -10.38 16.07
CA ARG A 167 -36.95 -10.75 14.78
C ARG A 167 -36.51 -12.15 14.33
N ILE A 168 -35.23 -12.48 14.49
CA ILE A 168 -34.69 -13.81 14.17
C ILE A 168 -35.31 -14.88 15.07
N ALA A 169 -35.49 -14.59 16.37
CA ALA A 169 -36.15 -15.50 17.30
C ALA A 169 -37.62 -15.75 16.92
N ALA A 170 -38.36 -14.70 16.54
CA ALA A 170 -39.74 -14.82 16.09
C ALA A 170 -39.88 -15.64 14.80
N ASP A 171 -39.02 -15.39 13.80
CA ASP A 171 -39.01 -16.14 12.54
C ASP A 171 -38.71 -17.63 12.77
N THR A 172 -37.75 -17.93 13.66
CA THR A 172 -37.42 -19.32 14.06
C THR A 172 -38.59 -20.01 14.77
N LEU A 173 -39.35 -19.27 15.59
CA LEU A 173 -40.49 -19.81 16.34
C LEU A 173 -41.66 -20.14 15.41
N VAL A 174 -41.95 -19.26 14.45
CA VAL A 174 -42.97 -19.45 13.41
C VAL A 174 -42.65 -20.67 12.54
N LEU A 175 -41.39 -20.83 12.11
CA LEU A 175 -40.93 -22.02 11.38
C LEU A 175 -41.08 -23.30 12.21
N SER A 176 -40.70 -23.28 13.49
CA SER A 176 -40.80 -24.46 14.36
C SER A 176 -42.24 -24.88 14.71
N LEU A 177 -43.20 -23.97 14.59
CA LEU A 177 -44.63 -24.22 14.75
C LEU A 177 -45.26 -24.72 13.44
N SER A 178 -44.74 -24.25 12.30
CA SER A 178 -45.13 -24.74 10.97
C SER A 178 -44.66 -26.17 10.68
N GLU A 179 -43.54 -26.61 11.27
CA GLU A 179 -42.98 -27.96 11.07
C GLU A 179 -43.55 -29.03 12.01
N ARG A 180 -44.40 -28.64 12.97
CA ARG A 180 -45.04 -29.54 13.95
C ARG A 180 -46.55 -29.72 13.76
N GLY A 181 -47.10 -29.25 12.63
CA GLY A 181 -48.49 -29.43 12.21
C GLY A 181 -48.63 -30.42 11.06
#